data_AF-A0A6M2AXM9-F1
#
_entry.id   AF-A0A6M2AXM9-F1
#
_cell.length_a   1.000
_cell.length_b   1.000
_cell.length_c   1.000
_cell.angle_alpha   90.00
_cell.angle_beta   90.00
_cell.angle_gamma   90.00
#
_symmetry.space_group_name_H-M   'P 1'
#
loop_
_entity.id
_entity.type
_entity.pdbx_description
1 polymer ?
#
loop_
_entity_poly.entity_id
_entity_poly.type
_entity_poly.pdbx_seq_one_letter_code
_entity_poly.pdbx_strand_id
1 'polypeptide(L)'
;MIIYKVGDEKKAVCSVCEALRTVSYQLRDVPFDDGSGRVKNIIAGVCKTCDNVAVIPFQSVPAIRKQLQIQRKAVESRVPAHMIDLLNLASAELGATPDFVPLLLKYYIHQLASNPQAARRLVTLLTSELATGLANKRLSLKGREIGNDIDKLKTLSQIDNTTELLKGVVLTIYNDLLVNPDAKRIALLKSFVATVA
;
A
#
# COMPACT_ATOMS: atom_id res chain seq x y z
N MET A 1 6.01 33.01 -10.85
CA MET A 1 6.48 31.91 -9.96
C MET A 1 7.90 32.27 -9.52
N ILE A 2 8.22 32.22 -8.23
CA ILE A 2 9.54 32.59 -7.70
C ILE A 2 10.38 31.33 -7.55
N ILE A 3 11.62 31.35 -8.03
CA ILE A 3 12.61 30.29 -7.83
C ILE A 3 13.51 30.68 -6.66
N TYR A 4 13.59 29.82 -5.65
CA TYR A 4 14.45 30.02 -4.48
C TYR A 4 15.77 29.26 -4.64
N LYS A 5 16.87 29.90 -4.24
CA LYS A 5 18.22 29.32 -4.18
C LYS A 5 18.53 28.83 -2.78
N VAL A 6 19.48 27.91 -2.66
CA VAL A 6 20.02 27.53 -1.35
C VAL A 6 20.67 28.76 -0.72
N GLY A 7 20.35 29.01 0.55
CA GLY A 7 20.77 30.20 1.29
C GLY A 7 19.76 31.35 1.28
N ASP A 8 18.78 31.36 0.37
CA ASP A 8 17.74 32.40 0.36
C ASP A 8 16.97 32.41 1.69
N GLU A 9 16.51 33.59 2.11
CA GLU A 9 15.78 33.75 3.37
C GLU A 9 14.39 34.33 3.16
N LYS A 10 13.45 33.88 3.99
CA LYS A 10 12.06 34.37 3.99
C LYS A 10 11.45 34.22 5.38
N LYS A 11 10.38 34.94 5.66
CA LYS A 11 9.53 34.64 6.83
C LYS A 11 8.47 33.61 6.46
N ALA A 12 8.36 32.55 7.27
CA ALA A 12 7.33 31.52 7.14
C ALA A 12 6.85 31.07 8.52
N VAL A 13 5.63 30.53 8.59
CA VAL A 13 5.08 29.96 9.82
C VAL A 13 5.74 28.61 10.05
N CYS A 14 6.33 28.41 11.22
CA CYS A 14 6.90 27.13 11.62
C CYS A 14 5.90 26.38 12.51
N SER A 15 5.49 25.17 12.12
CA SER A 15 4.57 24.34 12.90
C SER A 15 5.09 23.99 14.29
N VAL A 16 6.39 23.75 14.43
CA VAL A 16 7.02 23.40 15.72
C VAL A 16 7.16 24.60 16.67
N CYS A 17 7.40 25.80 16.15
CA CYS A 17 7.54 27.00 16.96
C CYS A 17 6.22 27.76 17.15
N GLU A 18 5.17 27.36 16.42
CA GLU A 18 3.86 28.03 16.35
C GLU A 18 3.93 29.55 16.09
N ALA A 19 4.97 29.98 15.37
CA ALA A 19 5.27 31.40 15.16
C ALA A 19 5.84 31.67 13.76
N LEU A 20 5.73 32.94 13.33
CA LEU A 20 6.39 33.42 12.13
C LEU A 20 7.91 33.53 12.38
N ARG A 21 8.68 32.68 11.71
CA ARG A 21 10.15 32.61 11.85
C ARG A 21 10.85 32.89 10.54
N THR A 22 12.08 33.35 10.63
CA THR A 22 12.97 33.41 9.47
C THR A 22 13.40 31.99 9.13
N VAL A 23 13.12 31.60 7.89
CA VAL A 23 13.57 30.35 7.30
C VAL A 23 14.70 30.62 6.33
N SER A 24 15.66 29.70 6.26
CA SER A 24 16.68 29.66 5.21
C SER A 24 16.44 28.44 4.33
N TYR A 25 16.47 28.62 3.01
CA TYR A 25 16.30 27.52 2.07
C TYR A 25 17.55 26.64 2.03
N GLN A 26 17.38 25.36 2.35
CA GLN A 26 18.44 24.36 2.38
C GLN A 26 17.98 23.09 1.68
N LEU A 27 18.94 22.22 1.32
CA LEU A 27 18.63 20.86 0.88
C LEU A 27 18.37 19.99 2.11
N ARG A 28 17.19 19.37 2.18
CA ARG A 28 16.81 18.46 3.26
C ARG A 28 16.06 17.24 2.74
N ASP A 29 16.18 16.17 3.50
CA ASP A 29 15.29 15.03 3.40
C ASP A 29 14.02 15.35 4.19
N VAL A 30 12.87 15.31 3.54
CA VAL A 30 11.58 15.67 4.15
C VAL A 30 10.70 14.43 4.26
N PRO A 31 10.32 13.99 5.47
CA PRO A 31 9.35 12.90 5.64
C PRO A 31 7.96 13.33 5.18
N PHE A 32 7.15 12.37 4.73
CA PHE A 32 5.72 12.58 4.58
C PHE A 32 5.04 12.64 5.95
N ASP A 33 3.97 13.42 6.06
CA ASP A 33 3.22 13.58 7.31
C ASP A 33 2.60 12.26 7.81
N ASP A 34 2.29 11.34 6.90
CA ASP A 34 1.77 10.00 7.21
C ASP A 34 2.87 8.98 7.56
N GLY A 35 4.13 9.39 7.59
CA GLY A 35 5.27 8.53 7.89
C GLY A 35 5.60 7.48 6.82
N SER A 36 4.86 7.43 5.71
CA SER A 36 4.99 6.42 4.65
C SER A 36 6.34 6.43 3.92
N GLY A 37 7.13 7.49 4.10
CA GLY A 37 8.42 7.65 3.45
C GLY A 37 9.00 9.05 3.60
N ARG A 38 10.06 9.30 2.83
CA ARG A 38 10.79 10.56 2.82
C ARG A 38 11.25 10.91 1.42
N VAL A 39 11.16 12.19 1.06
CA VAL A 39 11.65 12.75 -0.19
C VAL A 39 13.05 13.27 0.06
N LYS A 40 14.03 12.67 -0.61
CA LYS A 40 15.44 12.98 -0.37
C LYS A 40 15.89 14.23 -1.12
N ASN A 41 16.75 15.01 -0.49
CA ASN A 41 17.53 16.08 -1.11
C ASN A 41 16.67 17.10 -1.90
N ILE A 42 15.61 17.61 -1.28
CA ILE A 42 14.78 18.68 -1.87
C ILE A 42 15.06 20.01 -1.19
N ILE A 43 14.85 21.10 -1.93
CA ILE A 43 14.93 22.44 -1.35
C ILE A 43 13.72 22.69 -0.45
N ALA A 44 13.99 23.07 0.79
CA ALA A 44 13.01 23.32 1.83
C ALA A 44 13.46 24.51 2.69
N GLY A 45 12.51 25.34 3.12
CA GLY A 45 12.75 26.43 4.07
C GLY A 45 12.84 25.88 5.48
N VAL A 46 14.04 25.88 6.04
CA VAL A 46 14.35 25.40 7.38
C VAL A 46 14.30 26.55 8.37
N CYS A 47 13.56 26.39 9.46
CA CYS A 47 13.47 27.36 10.53
C CYS A 47 14.84 27.54 11.19
N LYS A 48 15.36 28.78 11.21
CA LYS A 48 16.65 29.08 11.85
C LYS A 48 16.66 28.85 13.36
N THR A 49 15.48 28.76 14.00
CA THR A 49 15.35 28.60 15.46
C THR A 49 15.33 27.13 15.90
N CYS A 50 14.58 26.27 15.22
CA CYS A 50 14.36 24.88 15.64
C CYS A 50 14.85 23.83 14.64
N ASP A 51 15.51 24.24 13.55
CA ASP A 51 16.03 23.40 12.45
C ASP A 51 14.99 22.51 11.75
N ASN A 52 13.70 22.72 12.02
CA ASN A 52 12.62 21.99 11.35
C ASN A 52 12.24 22.62 10.02
N VAL A 53 11.75 21.78 9.10
CA VAL A 53 11.20 22.22 7.82
C VAL A 53 9.88 22.94 8.06
N ALA A 54 9.84 24.24 7.77
CA ALA A 54 8.67 25.09 7.96
C ALA A 54 7.90 25.34 6.67
N VAL A 55 8.57 25.31 5.51
CA VAL A 55 7.92 25.52 4.21
C VAL A 55 8.63 24.75 3.10
N ILE A 56 7.87 24.25 2.13
CA ILE A 56 8.41 23.63 0.93
C ILE A 56 8.00 24.48 -0.30
N PRO A 57 8.96 25.01 -1.07
CA PRO A 57 8.67 25.80 -2.26
C PRO A 57 8.13 24.94 -3.41
N PHE A 58 7.36 25.56 -4.31
CA PHE A 58 6.71 24.88 -5.44
C PHE A 58 7.68 24.10 -6.36
N GLN A 59 8.93 24.55 -6.47
CA GLN A 59 9.99 23.89 -7.24
C GLN A 59 10.33 22.47 -6.75
N SER A 60 10.00 22.12 -5.51
CA SER A 60 10.19 20.76 -4.96
C SER A 60 8.99 19.82 -5.23
N VAL A 61 7.85 20.35 -5.69
CA VAL A 61 6.63 19.57 -5.95
C VAL A 61 6.86 18.42 -6.96
N PRO A 62 7.61 18.58 -8.06
CA PRO A 62 7.88 17.46 -8.98
C PRO A 62 8.61 16.30 -8.31
N ALA A 63 9.60 16.57 -7.45
CA ALA A 63 10.34 15.55 -6.71
C ALA A 63 9.44 14.82 -5.70
N ILE A 64 8.60 15.57 -4.98
CA ILE A 64 7.60 15.02 -4.05
C ILE A 64 6.61 14.10 -4.79
N ARG A 65 6.06 14.57 -5.92
CA ARG A 65 5.15 13.77 -6.75
C ARG A 65 5.80 12.49 -7.26
N LYS A 66 7.06 12.54 -7.69
CA LYS A 66 7.83 11.37 -8.12
C LYS A 66 7.95 10.36 -6.97
N GLN A 67 8.27 10.80 -5.76
CA GLN A 67 8.39 9.91 -4.60
C GLN A 67 7.03 9.29 -4.22
N LEU A 68 5.94 10.08 -4.23
CA LEU A 68 4.59 9.58 -4.00
C LEU A 68 4.15 8.56 -5.06
N GLN A 69 4.59 8.72 -6.31
CA GLN A 69 4.31 7.75 -7.38
C GLN A 69 5.10 6.46 -7.22
N ILE A 70 6.34 6.53 -6.73
CA ILE A 70 7.16 5.34 -6.44
C ILE A 70 6.51 4.49 -5.35
N GLN A 71 6.00 5.11 -4.27
CA GLN A 71 5.21 4.42 -3.25
C GLN A 71 3.94 3.77 -3.82
N ARG A 72 3.39 4.32 -4.92
CA ARG A 72 2.20 3.80 -5.59
C ARG A 72 2.53 2.84 -6.75
N LYS A 73 3.75 2.31 -6.86
CA LYS A 73 4.04 1.31 -7.90
C LYS A 73 3.09 0.13 -7.75
N ALA A 74 2.45 -0.25 -8.85
CA ALA A 74 1.58 -1.40 -8.86
C ALA A 74 2.42 -2.68 -8.67
N VAL A 75 1.94 -3.58 -7.84
CA VAL A 75 2.46 -4.94 -7.79
C VAL A 75 1.74 -5.72 -8.88
N GLU A 76 2.54 -6.20 -9.83
CA GLU A 76 2.10 -6.88 -11.03
C GLU A 76 2.48 -8.35 -10.95
N SER A 77 1.53 -9.23 -11.23
CA SER A 77 1.77 -10.66 -11.27
C SER A 77 0.83 -11.33 -12.26
N ARG A 78 1.06 -12.62 -12.50
CA ARG A 78 0.12 -13.49 -13.21
C ARG A 78 -0.29 -14.66 -12.33
N VAL A 79 -1.57 -15.01 -12.41
CA VAL A 79 -2.18 -16.15 -11.71
C VAL A 79 -2.99 -17.00 -12.71
N PRO A 80 -3.28 -18.26 -12.37
CA PRO A 80 -4.20 -19.08 -13.16
C PRO A 80 -5.57 -18.42 -13.35
N ALA A 81 -6.24 -18.71 -14.46
CA ALA A 81 -7.50 -18.06 -14.80
C ALA A 81 -8.59 -18.29 -13.74
N HIS A 82 -8.70 -19.51 -13.22
CA HIS A 82 -9.67 -19.85 -12.17
C HIS A 82 -9.45 -19.07 -10.88
N MET A 83 -8.23 -18.57 -10.60
CA MET A 83 -8.01 -17.70 -9.43
C MET A 83 -8.80 -16.39 -9.53
N ILE A 84 -8.97 -15.86 -10.75
CA ILE A 84 -9.81 -14.68 -10.99
C ILE A 84 -11.28 -15.05 -10.76
N ASP A 85 -11.70 -16.24 -11.18
CA ASP A 85 -13.07 -16.72 -10.97
C ASP A 85 -13.37 -16.91 -9.48
N LEU A 86 -12.43 -17.47 -8.70
CA LEU A 86 -12.55 -17.58 -7.24
C LEU A 86 -12.71 -16.22 -6.57
N LEU A 87 -11.95 -15.20 -7.01
CA LEU A 87 -12.08 -13.84 -6.51
C LEU A 87 -13.44 -13.22 -6.86
N ASN A 88 -13.93 -13.45 -8.07
CA ASN A 88 -15.24 -12.98 -8.50
C ASN A 88 -16.38 -13.64 -7.70
N LEU A 89 -16.29 -14.95 -7.46
CA LEU A 89 -17.23 -15.68 -6.61
C LEU A 89 -17.21 -15.17 -5.17
N ALA A 90 -16.03 -14.91 -4.62
CA ALA A 90 -15.88 -14.30 -3.30
C ALA A 90 -16.49 -12.89 -3.23
N SER A 91 -16.29 -12.04 -4.24
CA SER A 91 -16.95 -10.74 -4.32
C SER A 91 -18.48 -10.88 -4.39
N ALA A 92 -18.99 -11.82 -5.18
CA ALA A 92 -20.43 -12.07 -5.29
C ALA A 92 -21.04 -12.55 -3.95
N GLU A 93 -20.35 -13.41 -3.20
CA GLU A 93 -20.76 -13.84 -1.85
C GLU A 93 -20.88 -12.66 -0.87
N LEU A 94 -20.06 -11.64 -1.06
CA LEU A 94 -20.11 -10.38 -0.30
C LEU A 94 -21.17 -9.39 -0.82
N GLY A 95 -21.93 -9.75 -1.86
CA GLY A 95 -22.91 -8.87 -2.50
C GLY A 95 -22.28 -7.77 -3.34
N ALA A 96 -21.03 -7.95 -3.80
CA ALA A 96 -20.27 -6.96 -4.56
C ALA A 96 -20.05 -7.39 -6.02
N THR A 97 -19.76 -6.41 -6.88
CA THR A 97 -19.30 -6.66 -8.25
C THR A 97 -17.80 -7.02 -8.28
N PRO A 98 -17.29 -7.53 -9.41
CA PRO A 98 -15.85 -7.80 -9.59
C PRO A 98 -14.93 -6.59 -9.33
N ASP A 99 -15.44 -5.35 -9.40
CA ASP A 99 -14.66 -4.13 -9.11
C ASP A 99 -14.21 -4.05 -7.63
N PHE A 100 -14.81 -4.86 -6.75
CA PHE A 100 -14.41 -4.97 -5.35
C PHE A 100 -13.15 -5.84 -5.13
N VAL A 101 -12.79 -6.69 -6.10
CA VAL A 101 -11.66 -7.63 -5.99
C VAL A 101 -10.34 -6.95 -5.56
N PRO A 102 -9.94 -5.78 -6.11
CA PRO A 102 -8.74 -5.10 -5.66
C PRO A 102 -8.78 -4.66 -4.19
N LEU A 103 -9.95 -4.30 -3.66
CA LEU A 103 -10.09 -3.92 -2.25
C LEU A 103 -10.04 -5.16 -1.35
N LEU A 104 -10.72 -6.24 -1.75
CA LEU A 104 -10.70 -7.52 -1.07
C LEU A 104 -9.27 -8.06 -0.93
N LEU A 105 -8.50 -8.05 -2.03
CA LEU A 105 -7.10 -8.46 -2.02
C LEU A 105 -6.24 -7.60 -1.09
N LYS A 106 -6.39 -6.27 -1.13
CA LYS A 106 -5.67 -5.36 -0.23
C LYS A 106 -5.96 -5.67 1.24
N TYR A 107 -7.23 -5.87 1.58
CA TYR A 107 -7.63 -6.22 2.94
C TYR A 107 -6.94 -7.51 3.42
N TYR A 108 -7.01 -8.58 2.63
CA TYR A 108 -6.40 -9.86 3.01
C TYR A 108 -4.88 -9.79 3.07
N ILE A 109 -4.23 -9.13 2.10
CA ILE A 109 -2.77 -8.94 2.12
C ILE A 109 -2.34 -8.21 3.39
N HIS A 110 -3.01 -7.12 3.74
CA HIS A 110 -2.71 -6.35 4.94
C HIS A 110 -2.93 -7.15 6.23
N GLN A 111 -4.05 -7.87 6.32
CA GLN A 111 -4.38 -8.71 7.48
C GLN A 111 -3.35 -9.83 7.67
N LEU A 112 -2.96 -10.50 6.60
CA LEU A 112 -1.95 -11.56 6.61
C LEU A 112 -0.56 -11.02 6.95
N ALA A 113 -0.18 -9.86 6.40
CA ALA A 113 1.08 -9.19 6.72
C ALA A 113 1.15 -8.73 8.19
N SER A 114 0.01 -8.62 8.87
CA SER A 114 -0.10 -8.27 10.28
C SER A 114 -0.22 -9.49 11.21
N ASN A 115 -0.37 -10.71 10.67
CA ASN A 115 -0.53 -11.94 11.44
C ASN A 115 0.44 -13.04 10.98
N PRO A 116 1.59 -13.21 11.67
CA PRO A 116 2.62 -14.20 11.30
C PRO A 116 2.12 -15.64 11.19
N GLN A 117 1.17 -16.05 12.06
CA GLN A 117 0.65 -17.42 12.01
C GLN A 117 -0.27 -17.65 10.81
N ALA A 118 -1.06 -16.63 10.43
CA ALA A 118 -1.88 -16.70 9.23
C ALA A 118 -1.01 -16.72 7.97
N ALA A 119 0.04 -15.90 7.91
CA ALA A 119 0.99 -15.87 6.80
C ALA A 119 1.66 -17.22 6.53
N ARG A 120 2.07 -17.96 7.57
CA ARG A 120 2.71 -19.28 7.41
C ARG A 120 1.77 -20.35 6.85
N ARG A 121 0.46 -20.24 7.07
CA ARG A 121 -0.54 -21.18 6.55
C ARG A 121 -0.73 -21.10 5.03
N LEU A 122 -0.26 -20.02 4.40
CA LEU A 122 -0.29 -19.87 2.94
C LEU A 122 0.44 -21.02 2.23
N VAL A 123 1.57 -21.45 2.78
CA VAL A 123 2.37 -22.56 2.20
C VAL A 123 1.56 -23.84 2.12
N THR A 124 0.74 -24.13 3.14
CA THR A 124 -0.12 -25.32 3.14
C THR A 124 -1.16 -25.26 2.03
N LEU A 125 -1.79 -24.11 1.80
CA LEU A 125 -2.79 -23.95 0.74
C LEU A 125 -2.19 -24.13 -0.67
N LEU A 126 -0.92 -23.77 -0.85
CA LEU A 126 -0.20 -23.96 -2.12
C LEU A 126 0.05 -25.43 -2.48
N THR A 127 -0.12 -26.36 -1.56
CA THR A 127 -0.05 -27.80 -1.85
C THR A 127 -1.34 -28.36 -2.47
N SER A 128 -2.42 -27.57 -2.50
CA SER A 128 -3.70 -27.99 -3.06
C SER A 128 -3.69 -28.02 -4.59
N GLU A 129 -4.53 -28.87 -5.18
CA GLU A 129 -4.72 -28.94 -6.63
C GLU A 129 -5.16 -27.58 -7.21
N LEU A 130 -5.99 -26.84 -6.48
CA LEU A 130 -6.43 -25.50 -6.87
C LEU A 130 -5.28 -24.50 -7.04
N ALA A 131 -4.12 -24.69 -6.39
CA ALA A 131 -2.95 -23.82 -6.56
C ALA A 131 -2.22 -24.01 -7.91
N THR A 132 -2.52 -25.09 -8.61
CA THR A 132 -1.86 -25.44 -9.89
C THR A 132 -2.48 -24.69 -11.08
N GLY A 133 -1.93 -24.88 -12.28
CA GLY A 133 -2.42 -24.27 -13.52
C GLY A 133 -1.52 -23.16 -14.10
N LEU A 134 -1.79 -22.80 -15.35
CA LEU A 134 -0.97 -21.84 -16.10
C LEU A 134 -1.23 -20.40 -15.64
N ALA A 135 -0.19 -19.73 -15.14
CA ALA A 135 -0.25 -18.32 -14.73
C ALA A 135 -0.33 -17.35 -15.93
N ASN A 136 -1.52 -17.26 -16.54
CA ASN A 136 -1.75 -16.51 -17.78
C ASN A 136 -2.66 -15.29 -17.61
N LYS A 137 -3.37 -15.13 -16.48
CA LYS A 137 -4.18 -13.94 -16.20
C LYS A 137 -3.40 -12.95 -15.36
N ARG A 138 -3.38 -11.69 -15.80
CA ARG A 138 -2.73 -10.58 -15.09
C ARG A 138 -3.54 -10.20 -13.87
N LEU A 139 -2.85 -10.05 -12.73
CA LEU A 139 -3.38 -9.46 -11.51
C LEU A 139 -2.51 -8.28 -11.13
N SER A 140 -3.12 -7.10 -11.05
CA SER A 140 -2.44 -5.83 -10.72
C SER A 140 -3.08 -5.23 -9.49
N LEU A 141 -2.25 -4.89 -8.50
CA LEU A 141 -2.69 -4.25 -7.27
C LEU A 141 -1.90 -2.96 -7.04
N LYS A 142 -2.63 -1.86 -6.85
CA LYS A 142 -2.04 -0.55 -6.56
C LYS A 142 -2.54 -0.01 -5.24
N GLY A 143 -1.62 0.37 -4.36
CA GLY A 143 -1.89 0.95 -3.05
C GLY A 143 -0.61 1.58 -2.49
N ARG A 144 -0.72 2.42 -1.46
CA ARG A 144 0.46 3.04 -0.82
C ARG A 144 1.30 2.00 -0.07
N GLU A 145 0.65 1.14 0.70
CA GLU A 145 1.31 0.13 1.54
C GLU A 145 1.40 -1.26 0.89
N ILE A 146 0.83 -1.44 -0.31
CA ILE A 146 0.69 -2.79 -0.89
C ILE A 146 2.03 -3.46 -1.16
N GLY A 147 3.05 -2.68 -1.55
CA GLY A 147 4.41 -3.20 -1.76
C GLY A 147 5.04 -3.64 -0.44
N ASN A 148 4.97 -2.78 0.58
CA ASN A 148 5.49 -3.06 1.92
C ASN A 148 4.83 -4.29 2.54
N ASP A 149 3.49 -4.38 2.46
CA ASP A 149 2.75 -5.52 2.98
C ASP A 149 3.10 -6.81 2.24
N ILE A 150 3.30 -6.77 0.93
CA ILE A 150 3.75 -7.93 0.16
C ILE A 150 5.16 -8.36 0.58
N ASP A 151 6.12 -7.45 0.69
CA ASP A 151 7.49 -7.79 1.09
C ASP A 151 7.55 -8.36 2.51
N LYS A 152 6.76 -7.79 3.43
CA LYS A 152 6.56 -8.31 4.78
C LYS A 152 5.93 -9.70 4.75
N LEU A 153 4.89 -9.90 3.94
CA LEU A 153 4.20 -11.17 3.83
C LEU A 153 5.08 -12.27 3.21
N LYS A 154 5.91 -11.95 2.22
CA LYS A 154 6.93 -12.87 1.68
C LYS A 154 7.88 -13.35 2.77
N THR A 155 8.39 -12.41 3.57
CA THR A 155 9.31 -12.69 4.69
C THR A 155 8.64 -13.59 5.74
N LEU A 156 7.39 -13.31 6.10
CA LEU A 156 6.65 -14.08 7.11
C LEU A 156 6.25 -15.49 6.64
N SER A 157 5.91 -15.63 5.37
CA SER A 157 5.45 -16.88 4.75
C SER A 157 6.57 -17.74 4.16
N GLN A 158 7.77 -17.19 3.99
CA GLN A 158 8.90 -17.80 3.27
C GLN A 158 8.57 -18.11 1.80
N ILE A 159 7.73 -17.29 1.18
CA ILE A 159 7.37 -17.39 -0.24
C ILE A 159 7.95 -16.19 -0.99
N ASP A 160 9.07 -16.39 -1.69
CA ASP A 160 9.75 -15.29 -2.40
C ASP A 160 9.03 -14.88 -3.70
N ASN A 161 8.32 -15.82 -4.33
CA ASN A 161 7.65 -15.63 -5.60
C ASN A 161 6.28 -14.93 -5.40
N THR A 162 6.09 -13.77 -6.05
CA THR A 162 4.85 -12.99 -5.95
C THR A 162 3.62 -13.72 -6.52
N THR A 163 3.78 -14.52 -7.58
CA THR A 163 2.69 -15.36 -8.12
C THR A 163 2.22 -16.38 -7.09
N GLU A 164 3.15 -17.14 -6.50
CA GLU A 164 2.80 -18.14 -5.48
C GLU A 164 2.19 -17.49 -4.24
N LEU A 165 2.74 -16.34 -3.81
CA LEU A 165 2.18 -15.59 -2.70
C LEU A 165 0.72 -15.19 -2.99
N LEU A 166 0.44 -14.63 -4.17
CA LEU A 166 -0.90 -14.19 -4.53
C LEU A 166 -1.87 -15.35 -4.72
N LYS A 167 -1.43 -16.51 -5.23
CA LYS A 167 -2.24 -17.73 -5.24
C LYS A 167 -2.66 -18.12 -3.82
N GLY A 168 -1.72 -18.13 -2.87
CA GLY A 168 -2.02 -18.42 -1.47
C GLY A 168 -3.04 -17.45 -0.87
N VAL A 169 -2.92 -16.15 -1.17
CA VAL A 169 -3.89 -15.13 -0.74
C VAL A 169 -5.27 -15.41 -1.33
N VAL A 170 -5.37 -15.70 -2.63
CA VAL A 170 -6.66 -16.04 -3.28
C VAL A 170 -7.28 -17.28 -2.66
N LEU A 171 -6.50 -18.33 -2.42
CA LEU A 171 -6.98 -19.55 -1.78
C LEU A 171 -7.44 -19.31 -0.34
N THR A 172 -6.79 -18.38 0.38
CA THR A 172 -7.23 -17.97 1.72
C THR A 172 -8.58 -17.26 1.67
N ILE A 173 -8.75 -16.33 0.72
CA ILE A 173 -10.02 -15.65 0.48
C ILE A 173 -11.12 -16.66 0.17
N TYR A 174 -10.84 -17.59 -0.74
CA TYR A 174 -11.77 -18.63 -1.13
C TYR A 174 -12.17 -19.51 0.06
N ASN A 175 -11.17 -19.96 0.84
CA ASN A 175 -11.43 -20.75 2.02
C ASN A 175 -12.30 -20.01 3.04
N ASP A 176 -11.94 -18.78 3.38
CA ASP A 176 -12.58 -18.05 4.48
C ASP A 176 -13.98 -17.52 4.14
N LEU A 177 -14.32 -17.42 2.84
CA LEU A 177 -15.61 -16.92 2.39
C LEU A 177 -16.54 -18.02 1.86
N LEU A 178 -16.02 -19.07 1.22
CA LEU A 178 -16.83 -20.06 0.52
C LEU A 178 -16.71 -21.49 1.10
N VAL A 179 -15.52 -21.92 1.54
CA VAL A 179 -15.30 -23.31 2.00
C VAL A 179 -15.59 -23.45 3.49
N ASN A 180 -15.01 -22.56 4.31
CA ASN A 180 -15.15 -22.49 5.76
C ASN A 180 -15.54 -21.06 6.16
N PRO A 181 -16.81 -20.65 5.93
CA PRO A 181 -17.23 -19.27 6.04
C PRO A 181 -17.01 -18.67 7.44
N ASP A 182 -16.15 -17.65 7.52
CA ASP A 182 -15.93 -16.84 8.72
C ASP A 182 -17.03 -15.77 8.82
N ALA A 183 -18.13 -16.11 9.49
CA ALA A 183 -19.31 -15.26 9.59
C ALA A 183 -19.01 -13.83 10.08
N LYS A 184 -18.07 -13.67 11.03
CA LYS A 184 -17.70 -12.35 11.56
C LYS A 184 -16.99 -11.53 10.50
N ARG A 185 -16.07 -12.14 9.77
CA ARG A 185 -15.34 -11.48 8.68
C ARG A 185 -16.24 -11.17 7.51
N ILE A 186 -17.15 -12.08 7.14
CA ILE A 186 -18.13 -11.85 6.07
C ILE A 186 -19.01 -10.65 6.42
N ALA A 187 -19.52 -10.56 7.66
CA ALA A 187 -20.30 -9.41 8.09
C ALA A 187 -19.51 -8.08 8.01
N LEU A 188 -18.24 -8.08 8.44
CA LEU A 188 -17.36 -6.92 8.32
C LEU A 188 -17.13 -6.53 6.85
N LEU A 189 -16.80 -7.48 5.98
CA LEU A 189 -16.54 -7.22 4.57
C LEU A 189 -17.80 -6.73 3.85
N LYS A 190 -18.98 -7.29 4.18
CA LYS A 190 -20.28 -6.78 3.67
C LYS A 190 -20.53 -5.34 4.10
N SER A 191 -20.14 -4.94 5.32
CA SER A 191 -20.22 -3.54 5.75
C SER A 191 -19.32 -2.62 4.91
N PHE A 192 -18.13 -3.08 4.51
CA PHE A 192 -17.26 -2.32 3.61
C PHE A 192 -17.86 -2.19 2.21
N VAL A 193 -18.40 -3.28 1.65
CA VAL A 193 -19.09 -3.24 0.35
C VAL A 193 -20.19 -2.17 0.36
N ALA A 194 -21.03 -2.14 1.40
CA ALA A 194 -22.12 -1.16 1.52
C ALA A 194 -21.66 0.31 1.62
N THR A 195 -20.39 0.57 1.96
CA THR A 195 -19.83 1.93 2.09
C THR A 195 -19.02 2.39 0.89
N VAL A 196 -18.62 1.46 0.01
CA VAL A 196 -17.72 1.74 -1.13
C VAL A 196 -18.46 1.59 -2.47
N ALA A 197 -19.56 0.83 -2.49
CA ALA A 197 -20.44 0.67 -3.65
C ALA A 197 -21.29 1.92 -3.94
#